data_AF-S7NAW3-F1
#
_entry.id   AF-S7NAW3-F1
#
_cell.length_a   1.000
_cell.length_b   1.000
_cell.length_c   1.000
_cell.angle_alpha   90.00
_cell.angle_beta   90.00
_cell.angle_gamma   90.00
#
_symmetry.space_group_name_H-M   'P 1'
#
loop_
_entity.id
_entity.type
_entity.pdbx_description
1 polymer ?
#
loop_
_entity_poly.entity_id
_entity_poly.type
_entity_poly.pdbx_seq_one_letter_code
_entity_poly.pdbx_strand_id
1 'polypeptide(L)'
;MQKSKDINCKNFILPYVQAIKLIKEIGVSPQGALRETACAAVRSLTDQYRFMCIYPAYLNNEKTIQEGRRIPISKAAENPTATEIQDECSAVGLNAFLEKNKMYSREWNPDAQYRGRVRVQLKQEDGSLCLVQFPSHKSVMLYAAEMIPKLKTRTQKTGGSDQTLQQGEGSKKGKGKKK
;
A
#
# COMPACT_ATOMS: atom_id res chain seq x y z
N MET A 1 23.71 -36.67 -4.65
CA MET A 1 23.98 -35.23 -4.90
C MET A 1 22.89 -34.41 -4.22
N GLN A 2 23.30 -33.42 -3.42
CA GLN A 2 22.55 -32.33 -2.76
C GLN A 2 21.24 -32.67 -2.00
N LYS A 3 21.31 -32.94 -0.68
CA LYS A 3 21.26 -31.98 0.47
C LYS A 3 19.90 -31.28 0.64
N SER A 4 19.06 -31.87 1.49
CA SER A 4 18.13 -31.12 2.34
C SER A 4 18.92 -30.19 3.27
N LYS A 5 18.45 -28.97 3.47
CA LYS A 5 18.89 -28.11 4.57
C LYS A 5 17.65 -27.68 5.34
N ASP A 6 17.44 -28.39 6.44
CA ASP A 6 16.55 -28.01 7.51
C ASP A 6 16.97 -26.64 8.05
N ILE A 7 16.07 -25.66 7.96
CA ILE A 7 16.27 -24.37 8.62
C ILE A 7 15.71 -24.49 10.04
N ASN A 8 16.69 -24.62 10.92
CA ASN A 8 16.68 -24.66 12.38
C ASN A 8 15.77 -23.59 13.03
N CYS A 9 14.68 -24.02 13.68
CA CYS A 9 13.72 -23.18 14.41
C CYS A 9 14.24 -22.57 15.74
N LYS A 10 15.53 -22.62 16.04
CA LYS A 10 16.05 -22.18 17.36
C LYS A 10 16.31 -20.67 17.49
N ASN A 11 16.08 -19.86 16.45
CA ASN A 11 16.35 -18.42 16.49
C ASN A 11 15.17 -17.54 16.97
N PHE A 12 14.07 -18.11 17.45
CA PHE A 12 12.89 -17.33 17.86
C PHE A 12 12.61 -17.31 19.38
N ILE A 13 13.33 -18.12 20.18
CA ILE A 13 12.99 -18.33 21.60
C ILE A 13 13.77 -17.41 22.55
N LEU A 14 14.96 -16.96 22.14
CA LEU A 14 15.86 -16.19 23.01
C LEU A 14 15.46 -14.72 23.31
N PRO A 15 14.70 -13.98 22.48
CA PRO A 15 14.29 -12.62 22.86
C PRO A 15 13.16 -12.61 23.92
N TYR A 16 12.43 -13.72 24.07
CA TYR A 16 11.26 -13.80 24.95
C TYR A 16 11.66 -13.98 26.43
N VAL A 17 12.70 -14.76 26.69
CA VAL A 17 13.17 -15.02 28.06
C VAL A 17 13.89 -13.79 28.65
N GLN A 18 14.58 -13.01 27.82
CA GLN A 18 15.23 -11.76 28.24
C GLN A 18 14.19 -10.68 28.60
N ALA A 19 13.08 -10.60 27.85
CA ALA A 19 11.98 -9.67 28.14
C ALA A 19 11.29 -9.98 29.48
N ILE A 20 11.10 -11.26 29.81
CA ILE A 20 10.46 -11.67 31.07
C ILE A 20 11.32 -11.34 32.29
N LYS A 21 12.65 -11.40 32.17
CA LYS A 21 13.56 -11.07 33.28
C LYS A 21 13.56 -9.56 33.59
N LEU A 22 13.45 -8.71 32.57
CA LEU A 22 13.33 -7.26 32.72
C LEU A 22 12.01 -6.83 33.38
N ILE A 23 10.93 -7.59 33.14
CA ILE A 23 9.59 -7.32 33.71
C ILE A 23 9.52 -7.63 35.22
N LYS A 24 10.41 -8.49 35.75
CA LYS A 24 10.44 -8.80 37.19
C LYS A 24 11.16 -7.76 38.06
N GLU A 25 12.02 -6.92 37.48
CA GLU A 25 12.79 -5.91 38.23
C GLU A 25 12.03 -4.59 38.41
N ILE A 26 10.98 -4.34 37.61
CA ILE A 26 10.17 -3.12 37.67
C ILE A 26 8.85 -3.45 38.38
N GLY A 27 8.81 -3.28 39.70
CA GLY A 27 7.64 -3.54 40.55
C GLY A 27 6.45 -2.61 40.29
N VAL A 28 5.78 -2.75 39.14
CA VAL A 28 4.56 -2.01 38.78
C VAL A 28 3.45 -3.00 38.43
N SER A 29 2.34 -2.93 39.18
CA SER A 29 1.19 -3.82 39.06
C SER A 29 0.60 -3.87 37.64
N PRO A 30 0.44 -5.06 37.02
CA PRO A 30 0.20 -5.20 35.58
C PRO A 30 -1.27 -5.09 35.12
N GLN A 31 -2.25 -4.90 36.02
CA GLN A 31 -3.66 -5.07 35.64
C GLN A 31 -4.31 -3.85 34.96
N GLY A 32 -3.78 -2.64 35.17
CA GLY A 32 -4.31 -1.43 34.51
C GLY A 32 -3.80 -1.29 33.07
N ALA A 33 -2.48 -1.31 32.89
CA ALA A 33 -1.83 -1.05 31.60
C ALA A 33 -2.18 -2.11 30.53
N LEU A 34 -2.28 -3.40 30.89
CA LEU A 34 -2.61 -4.43 29.90
C LEU A 34 -4.07 -4.35 29.42
N ARG A 35 -5.00 -3.89 30.27
CA ARG A 35 -6.40 -3.66 29.87
C ARG A 35 -6.52 -2.43 28.98
N GLU A 36 -5.72 -1.40 29.24
CA GLU A 36 -5.66 -0.17 28.44
C GLU A 36 -5.03 -0.43 27.06
N THR A 37 -3.96 -1.22 27.00
CA THR A 37 -3.29 -1.59 25.74
C THR A 37 -4.14 -2.55 24.90
N ALA A 38 -4.84 -3.51 25.53
CA ALA A 38 -5.76 -4.40 24.83
C ALA A 38 -7.03 -3.66 24.35
N CYS A 39 -7.57 -2.73 25.14
CA CYS A 39 -8.70 -1.90 24.73
C CYS A 39 -8.28 -0.93 23.61
N ALA A 40 -7.10 -0.31 23.69
CA ALA A 40 -6.53 0.51 22.63
C ALA A 40 -6.25 -0.29 21.34
N ALA A 41 -5.80 -1.54 21.45
CA ALA A 41 -5.61 -2.42 20.29
C ALA A 41 -6.93 -2.86 19.64
N VAL A 42 -7.97 -3.15 20.44
CA VAL A 42 -9.30 -3.46 19.90
C VAL A 42 -9.94 -2.22 19.29
N ARG A 43 -9.74 -1.03 19.88
CA ARG A 43 -10.16 0.26 19.32
C ARG A 43 -9.42 0.60 18.03
N SER A 44 -8.11 0.39 17.96
CA SER A 44 -7.35 0.67 16.73
C SER A 44 -7.74 -0.27 15.59
N LEU A 45 -8.11 -1.52 15.87
CA LEU A 45 -8.66 -2.44 14.88
C LEU A 45 -10.04 -2.02 14.38
N THR A 46 -10.94 -1.54 15.25
CA THR A 46 -12.25 -1.02 14.81
C THR A 46 -12.14 0.32 14.10
N ASP A 47 -11.14 1.12 14.44
CA ASP A 47 -10.84 2.40 13.78
C ASP A 47 -10.41 2.21 12.33
N GLN A 48 -9.58 1.18 12.05
CA GLN A 48 -9.18 0.85 10.66
C GLN A 48 -10.35 0.50 9.73
N TYR A 49 -11.43 -0.10 10.25
CA TYR A 49 -12.63 -0.35 9.44
C TYR A 49 -13.38 0.94 9.10
N ARG A 50 -13.32 1.92 10.00
CA ARG A 50 -13.93 3.26 9.86
C ARG A 50 -13.18 4.14 8.88
N PHE A 51 -11.93 3.81 8.56
CA PHE A 51 -11.11 4.54 7.61
C PHE A 51 -11.66 4.48 6.19
N MET A 52 -11.53 5.59 5.48
CA MET A 52 -11.90 5.70 4.09
C MET A 52 -11.06 4.75 3.25
N CYS A 53 -11.70 4.06 2.29
CA CYS A 53 -11.01 3.28 1.27
C CYS A 53 -10.79 4.13 0.01
N ILE A 54 -9.57 4.20 -0.47
CA ILE A 54 -9.22 4.74 -1.78
C ILE A 54 -8.63 3.61 -2.62
N TYR A 55 -9.20 3.40 -3.81
CA TYR A 55 -8.63 2.54 -4.83
C TYR A 55 -8.01 3.38 -5.94
N PRO A 56 -6.94 2.92 -6.60
CA PRO A 56 -6.32 3.64 -7.71
C PRO A 56 -7.29 3.97 -8.85
N ALA A 57 -8.23 3.06 -9.14
CA ALA A 57 -9.26 3.24 -10.16
C ALA A 57 -10.16 4.48 -9.93
N TYR A 58 -10.26 5.00 -8.70
CA TYR A 58 -11.07 6.20 -8.43
C TYR A 58 -10.47 7.46 -9.02
N LEU A 59 -9.14 7.50 -9.10
CA LEU A 59 -8.33 8.65 -9.51
C LEU A 59 -7.86 8.56 -10.96
N ASN A 60 -8.01 7.39 -11.60
CA ASN A 60 -7.53 7.15 -12.96
C ASN A 60 -8.40 7.90 -13.99
N ASN A 61 -7.75 8.61 -14.91
CA ASN A 61 -8.39 9.34 -16.01
C ASN A 61 -8.85 8.43 -17.15
N GLU A 62 -8.14 7.32 -17.41
CA GLU A 62 -8.45 6.34 -18.47
C GLU A 62 -9.72 5.56 -18.17
N LYS A 63 -10.07 5.42 -16.89
CA LYS A 63 -11.27 4.71 -16.44
C LYS A 63 -12.49 5.62 -16.54
N THR A 64 -13.61 5.05 -16.97
CA THR A 64 -14.92 5.69 -16.98
C THR A 64 -15.58 5.68 -15.59
N ILE A 65 -16.69 6.40 -15.44
CA ILE A 65 -17.49 6.41 -14.19
C ILE A 65 -18.03 5.00 -13.90
N GLN A 66 -18.41 4.25 -14.94
CA GLN A 66 -18.90 2.88 -14.83
C GLN A 66 -17.80 1.93 -14.36
N GLU A 67 -16.56 2.13 -14.80
CA GLU A 67 -15.43 1.30 -14.39
C GLU A 67 -14.91 1.62 -12.99
N GLY A 68 -15.23 2.78 -12.42
CA GLY A 68 -14.91 3.09 -11.03
C GLY A 68 -14.47 4.52 -10.76
N ARG A 69 -14.25 5.36 -11.78
CA ARG A 69 -13.80 6.73 -11.58
C ARG A 69 -14.77 7.51 -10.70
N ARG A 70 -14.24 8.34 -9.79
CA ARG A 70 -15.03 9.18 -8.86
C ARG A 70 -14.79 10.68 -9.02
N ILE A 71 -13.72 11.06 -9.71
CA ILE A 71 -13.33 12.45 -9.97
C ILE A 71 -13.51 12.83 -11.45
N PRO A 72 -13.65 14.12 -11.79
CA PRO A 72 -13.67 14.55 -13.19
C PRO A 72 -12.33 14.30 -13.87
N ILE A 73 -12.37 14.04 -15.19
CA ILE A 73 -11.19 13.70 -16.00
C ILE A 73 -10.11 14.80 -15.91
N SER A 74 -10.51 16.07 -15.94
CA SER A 74 -9.59 17.21 -15.91
C SER A 74 -8.72 17.29 -14.65
N LYS A 75 -9.11 16.61 -13.56
CA LYS A 75 -8.36 16.57 -12.30
C LYS A 75 -7.83 15.17 -11.99
N ALA A 76 -8.03 14.22 -12.90
CA ALA A 76 -7.63 12.85 -12.71
C ALA A 76 -6.17 12.64 -13.11
N ALA A 77 -5.51 11.72 -12.41
CA ALA A 77 -4.13 11.35 -12.70
C ALA A 77 -4.11 10.18 -13.69
N GLU A 78 -3.09 10.14 -14.52
CA GLU A 78 -2.87 9.03 -15.44
C GLU A 78 -2.27 7.84 -14.70
N ASN A 79 -2.92 6.67 -14.73
CA ASN A 79 -2.42 5.43 -14.13
C ASN A 79 -1.79 5.59 -12.73
N PRO A 80 -2.54 6.12 -11.75
CA PRO A 80 -2.05 6.27 -10.37
C PRO A 80 -1.86 4.89 -9.75
N THR A 81 -0.84 4.74 -8.92
CA THR A 81 -0.59 3.51 -8.15
C THR A 81 -0.98 3.70 -6.68
N ALA A 82 -1.32 2.60 -6.01
CA ALA A 82 -1.71 2.66 -4.60
C ALA A 82 -0.57 3.15 -3.68
N THR A 83 0.69 2.92 -4.08
CA THR A 83 1.87 3.42 -3.36
C THR A 83 2.01 4.93 -3.47
N GLU A 84 1.86 5.51 -4.67
CA GLU A 84 1.88 6.97 -4.84
C GLU A 84 0.78 7.64 -4.01
N ILE A 85 -0.42 7.06 -3.95
CA ILE A 85 -1.54 7.57 -3.15
C ILE A 85 -1.20 7.55 -1.66
N GLN A 86 -0.58 6.47 -1.18
CA GLN A 86 -0.13 6.37 0.21
C GLN A 86 0.92 7.45 0.51
N ASP A 87 1.95 7.55 -0.33
CA ASP A 87 3.07 8.46 -0.13
C ASP A 87 2.59 9.91 -0.04
N GLU A 88 1.67 10.33 -0.91
CA GLU A 88 1.06 11.67 -0.87
C GLU A 88 0.22 11.89 0.39
N CYS A 89 -0.64 10.92 0.75
CA CYS A 89 -1.43 11.05 1.97
C CYS A 89 -0.54 11.13 3.23
N SER A 90 0.51 10.32 3.28
CA SER A 90 1.49 10.34 4.36
C SER A 90 2.34 11.61 4.38
N ALA A 91 2.70 12.15 3.21
CA ALA A 91 3.46 13.41 3.10
C ALA A 91 2.69 14.60 3.67
N VAL A 92 1.36 14.59 3.57
CA VAL A 92 0.50 15.61 4.15
C VAL A 92 0.29 15.45 5.66
N GLY A 93 0.67 14.30 6.21
CA GLY A 93 0.43 13.96 7.62
C GLY A 93 -0.93 13.31 7.88
N LEU A 94 -1.60 12.78 6.84
CA LEU A 94 -2.73 11.87 7.06
C LEU A 94 -2.22 10.48 7.45
N ASN A 95 -2.92 9.86 8.40
CA ASN A 95 -2.65 8.47 8.74
C ASN A 95 -3.19 7.56 7.64
N ALA A 96 -2.28 7.02 6.81
CA ALA A 96 -2.58 6.23 5.62
C ALA A 96 -1.91 4.86 5.66
N PHE A 97 -2.70 3.80 5.43
CA PHE A 97 -2.23 2.42 5.40
C PHE A 97 -2.45 1.80 4.03
N LEU A 98 -1.44 1.10 3.51
CA LEU A 98 -1.49 0.44 2.22
C LEU A 98 -1.76 -1.07 2.38
N GLU A 99 -2.88 -1.51 1.83
CA GLU A 99 -3.22 -2.93 1.69
C GLU A 99 -2.88 -3.40 0.25
N LYS A 100 -1.62 -3.80 0.04
CA LYS A 100 -1.07 -4.15 -1.30
C LYS A 100 -1.84 -5.26 -2.03
N ASN A 101 -2.39 -6.21 -1.28
CA ASN A 101 -3.01 -7.42 -1.84
C ASN A 101 -4.51 -7.27 -2.16
N LYS A 102 -5.13 -6.12 -1.87
CA LYS A 102 -6.56 -5.93 -2.17
C LYS A 102 -6.76 -5.42 -3.59
N MET A 103 -7.79 -5.96 -4.24
CA MET A 103 -8.18 -5.58 -5.60
C MET A 103 -9.54 -4.89 -5.58
N TYR A 104 -9.74 -3.97 -6.52
CA TYR A 104 -11.04 -3.33 -6.71
C TYR A 104 -11.97 -4.28 -7.45
N SER A 105 -13.23 -4.40 -7.02
CA SER A 105 -14.16 -5.39 -7.58
C SER A 105 -14.46 -5.20 -9.07
N ARG A 106 -14.35 -3.98 -9.61
CA ARG A 106 -14.56 -3.70 -11.04
C ARG A 106 -13.26 -3.74 -11.85
N GLU A 107 -12.11 -3.87 -11.19
CA GLU A 107 -10.84 -3.97 -11.89
C GLU A 107 -10.61 -5.42 -12.32
N TRP A 108 -10.46 -5.62 -13.62
CA TRP A 108 -10.29 -6.94 -14.21
C TRP A 108 -8.82 -7.31 -14.32
N ASN A 109 -7.92 -6.32 -14.45
CA ASN A 109 -6.51 -6.58 -14.66
C ASN A 109 -5.84 -6.98 -13.32
N PRO A 110 -5.26 -8.21 -13.22
CA PRO A 110 -4.59 -8.67 -12.02
C PRO A 110 -3.15 -8.15 -11.87
N ASP A 111 -2.66 -7.24 -12.70
CA ASP A 111 -1.30 -6.72 -12.56
C ASP A 111 -1.06 -6.01 -11.23
N ALA A 112 0.17 -6.09 -10.72
CA ALA A 112 0.55 -5.50 -9.44
C ALA A 112 0.33 -3.98 -9.37
N GLN A 113 0.36 -3.29 -10.52
CA GLN A 113 0.14 -1.84 -10.61
C GLN A 113 -1.31 -1.42 -10.28
N TYR A 114 -2.29 -2.27 -10.59
CA TYR A 114 -3.72 -1.99 -10.34
C TYR A 114 -4.20 -2.56 -9.01
N ARG A 115 -3.37 -3.37 -8.34
CA ARG A 115 -3.63 -3.85 -6.99
C ARG A 115 -3.27 -2.79 -5.96
N GLY A 116 -4.02 -2.82 -4.87
CA GLY A 116 -3.80 -1.99 -3.70
C GLY A 116 -5.06 -1.26 -3.28
N ARG A 117 -5.21 -1.13 -1.97
CA ARG A 117 -6.22 -0.29 -1.34
C ARG A 117 -5.55 0.55 -0.28
N VAL A 118 -5.78 1.86 -0.32
CA VAL A 118 -5.28 2.77 0.71
C VAL A 118 -6.40 3.04 1.69
N ARG A 119 -6.13 2.86 2.98
CA ARG A 119 -7.01 3.23 4.08
C ARG A 119 -6.54 4.55 4.66
N VAL A 120 -7.42 5.53 4.75
CA VAL A 120 -7.08 6.88 5.24
C VAL A 120 -7.99 7.26 6.40
N GLN A 121 -7.37 7.69 7.50
CA GLN A 121 -8.08 8.25 8.64
C GLN A 121 -8.45 9.71 8.37
N LEU A 122 -9.74 10.02 8.45
CA LEU A 122 -10.25 11.39 8.32
C LEU A 122 -10.71 11.99 9.64
N LYS A 123 -11.23 11.14 10.53
CA LYS A 123 -11.76 11.52 11.82
C LYS A 123 -10.96 10.82 12.91
N GLN A 124 -10.74 11.54 13.99
CA GLN A 124 -10.18 11.01 15.22
C GLN A 124 -11.27 10.28 16.02
N GLU A 125 -10.89 9.63 17.12
CA GLU A 125 -11.83 8.94 18.00
C GLU A 125 -12.92 9.88 18.55
N ASP A 126 -12.55 11.15 18.79
CA ASP A 126 -13.46 12.20 19.28
C ASP A 126 -14.45 12.70 18.22
N GLY A 127 -14.34 12.22 16.97
CA GLY A 127 -15.19 12.63 15.85
C GLY A 127 -14.74 13.90 15.14
N SER A 128 -13.76 14.63 15.70
CA SER A 128 -13.07 15.76 15.07
C SER A 128 -12.29 15.33 13.83
N LEU A 129 -12.18 16.21 12.84
CA LEU A 129 -11.37 15.97 11.65
C LEU A 129 -9.87 15.94 12.00
N CYS A 130 -9.12 15.03 11.41
CA CYS A 130 -7.66 14.99 11.57
C CYS A 130 -7.01 16.25 10.98
N LEU A 131 -7.43 16.63 9.77
CA LEU A 131 -6.98 17.84 9.11
C LEU A 131 -8.18 18.63 8.60
N VAL A 132 -8.26 19.91 8.98
CA VAL A 132 -9.33 20.83 8.57
C VAL A 132 -9.42 21.04 7.06
N GLN A 133 -8.30 20.86 6.35
CA GLN A 133 -8.24 20.96 4.89
C GLN A 133 -8.99 19.82 4.17
N PHE A 134 -9.27 18.71 4.86
CA PHE A 134 -9.92 17.55 4.30
C PHE A 134 -11.23 17.20 5.03
N PRO A 135 -12.30 17.98 4.81
CA PRO A 135 -13.59 17.69 5.42
C PRO A 135 -14.30 16.48 4.80
N SER A 136 -13.96 16.11 3.56
CA SER A 136 -14.67 15.11 2.78
C SER A 136 -13.76 14.06 2.16
N HIS A 137 -14.35 12.92 1.80
CA HIS A 137 -13.66 11.87 1.05
C HIS A 137 -13.20 12.39 -0.32
N LYS A 138 -14.04 13.23 -0.96
CA LYS A 138 -13.76 13.79 -2.27
C LYS A 138 -12.61 14.79 -2.26
N SER A 139 -12.45 15.57 -1.18
CA SER A 139 -11.32 16.51 -1.06
C SER A 139 -9.98 15.78 -1.02
N VAL A 140 -9.87 14.64 -0.32
CA VAL A 140 -8.63 13.84 -0.33
C VAL A 140 -8.35 13.26 -1.70
N MET A 141 -9.37 12.71 -2.37
CA MET A 141 -9.21 12.16 -3.72
C MET A 141 -8.74 13.22 -4.73
N LEU A 142 -9.33 14.41 -4.70
CA LEU A 142 -8.93 15.51 -5.57
C LEU A 142 -7.50 15.98 -5.29
N TYR A 143 -7.14 16.10 -4.00
CA TYR A 143 -5.79 16.47 -3.59
C TYR A 143 -4.76 15.45 -4.08
N ALA A 144 -4.98 14.16 -3.81
CA ALA A 144 -4.06 13.10 -4.24
C ALA A 144 -3.87 13.12 -5.76
N ALA A 145 -4.94 13.26 -6.53
CA ALA A 145 -4.84 13.30 -7.99
C ALA A 145 -4.09 14.54 -8.52
N GLU A 146 -4.14 15.67 -7.84
CA GLU A 146 -3.37 16.87 -8.21
C GLU A 146 -1.88 16.74 -7.89
N MET A 147 -1.54 16.02 -6.81
CA MET A 147 -0.16 15.91 -6.33
C MET A 147 0.62 14.76 -6.98
N ILE A 148 -0.03 13.64 -7.30
CA ILE A 148 0.63 12.47 -7.93
C ILE A 148 1.46 12.84 -9.16
N PRO A 149 1.00 13.67 -10.11
CA PRO A 149 1.81 14.07 -11.26
C PRO A 149 3.07 14.87 -10.90
N LYS A 150 3.07 15.56 -9.74
CA LYS A 150 4.16 16.39 -9.24
C LYS A 150 5.23 15.57 -8.48
N LEU A 151 4.98 14.27 -8.25
CA LEU A 151 5.94 13.38 -7.58
C LEU A 151 7.24 13.23 -8.35
N LYS A 152 8.36 13.32 -7.62
CA LYS A 152 9.72 13.08 -8.15
C LYS A 152 9.86 11.71 -8.80
N THR A 153 9.14 10.71 -8.30
CA THR A 153 9.12 9.33 -8.82
C THR A 153 8.66 9.28 -10.28
N ARG A 154 7.77 10.18 -10.70
CA ARG A 154 7.36 10.29 -12.12
C ARG A 154 8.31 11.12 -12.95
N THR A 155 8.79 12.24 -12.40
CA THR A 155 9.75 13.10 -13.10
C THR A 155 11.03 12.36 -13.51
N GLN A 156 11.44 11.34 -12.73
CA GLN A 156 12.58 10.49 -13.08
C GLN A 156 12.29 9.44 -14.17
N LYS A 157 11.05 8.94 -14.28
CA LYS A 157 10.67 7.98 -15.34
C LYS A 157 10.64 8.60 -16.73
N THR A 158 10.37 9.89 -16.84
CA THR A 158 10.43 10.62 -18.13
C THR A 158 11.89 10.89 -18.58
N GLY A 159 12.89 10.59 -17.75
CA GLY A 159 14.32 10.74 -18.08
C GLY A 159 15.08 9.46 -18.36
N GLY A 160 14.40 8.30 -18.48
CA GLY A 160 15.06 6.99 -18.58
C GLY A 160 14.43 6.07 -19.61
N SER A 161 14.97 6.15 -20.84
CA SER A 161 14.92 5.16 -21.94
C SER A 161 13.55 4.78 -22.53
N ASP A 162 13.25 5.41 -23.67
CA ASP A 162 12.71 4.72 -24.83
C ASP A 162 13.82 3.86 -25.51
N GLN A 163 13.42 2.86 -26.30
CA GLN A 163 14.18 1.75 -26.92
C GLN A 163 14.41 0.51 -26.03
N THR A 164 13.71 -0.60 -26.22
CA THR A 164 13.89 -1.46 -27.41
C THR A 164 12.64 -2.31 -27.70
N LEU A 165 11.98 -2.01 -28.83
CA LEU A 165 11.26 -2.99 -29.64
C LEU A 165 11.90 -3.00 -31.03
N GLN A 166 12.67 -4.05 -31.34
CA GLN A 166 12.98 -4.54 -32.70
C GLN A 166 13.53 -5.97 -32.52
N GLN A 167 12.78 -7.04 -32.79
CA GLN A 167 12.44 -7.66 -34.08
C GLN A 167 13.65 -8.23 -34.84
N GLY A 168 13.59 -9.54 -35.13
CA GLY A 168 14.47 -10.29 -36.04
C GLY A 168 15.49 -11.17 -35.30
N GLU A 169 15.75 -12.44 -35.61
CA GLU A 169 15.45 -13.29 -36.75
C GLU A 169 15.49 -14.77 -36.31
N GLY A 170 14.81 -15.63 -37.05
CA GLY A 170 14.80 -17.07 -36.81
C GLY A 170 16.14 -17.76 -37.12
N SER A 171 16.32 -18.96 -36.56
CA SER A 171 17.21 -19.96 -37.13
C SER A 171 16.64 -21.37 -36.98
N LYS A 172 16.35 -21.93 -38.15
CA LYS A 172 16.00 -23.32 -38.42
C LYS A 172 17.17 -24.26 -38.06
N LYS A 173 16.80 -25.44 -37.53
CA LYS A 173 17.15 -26.79 -38.04
C LYS A 173 18.63 -27.08 -38.36
N GLY A 174 19.22 -27.99 -37.57
CA GLY A 174 20.49 -28.66 -37.91
C GLY A 174 20.60 -30.06 -37.29
N LYS A 175 19.97 -31.04 -37.94
CA LYS A 175 20.15 -32.49 -37.71
C LYS A 175 21.41 -32.91 -38.50
N GLY A 176 22.48 -33.39 -37.83
CA GLY A 176 23.72 -33.78 -38.48
C GLY A 176 24.43 -34.92 -37.74
N LYS A 177 24.54 -36.06 -38.43
CA LYS A 177 25.07 -37.35 -38.00
C LYS A 177 26.53 -37.47 -38.48
N LYS A 178 27.33 -38.28 -37.78
CA LYS A 178 28.52 -39.03 -38.25
C LYS A 178 29.90 -38.34 -38.14
N LYS A 179 30.74 -38.83 -37.22
CA LYS A 179 31.90 -39.66 -37.58
C LYS A 179 32.24 -40.59 -36.43
#